data_AF-A0A800GJ09-F1
#
_entry.id   AF-A0A800GJ09-F1
#
_cell.length_a   1.000
_cell.length_b   1.000
_cell.length_c   1.000
_cell.angle_alpha   90.00
_cell.angle_beta   90.00
_cell.angle_gamma   90.00
#
_symmetry.space_group_name_H-M   'P 1'
#
loop_
_entity.id
_entity.type
_entity.pdbx_description
1 polymer ?
#
loop_
_entity_poly.entity_id
_entity_poly.type
_entity_poly.pdbx_seq_one_letter_code
_entity_poly.pdbx_strand_id
1 'polypeptide(L)' 'MKIGTALTASATKALLLGSGELGKEIAISLQRYGVEVIAVDRYPNAPAQHIAQRSHVIDMTDAKAVKQLIAD' A
#
# COMPACT_ATOMS: atom_id res chain seq x y z
N MET A 1 1.59 -8.76 -20.27
CA MET A 1 1.89 -8.65 -18.83
C MET A 1 0.78 -9.36 -18.06
N LYS A 2 1.09 -10.23 -17.09
CA LYS A 2 0.09 -10.97 -16.29
C LYS A 2 0.09 -10.42 -14.87
N ILE A 3 -1.09 -10.04 -14.37
CA ILE A 3 -1.27 -9.54 -13.01
C ILE A 3 -1.89 -10.63 -12.17
N GLY A 4 -1.32 -10.85 -10.99
CA GLY A 4 -1.84 -11.84 -10.06
C GLY A 4 -3.00 -11.30 -9.23
N THR A 5 -3.58 -12.17 -8.43
CA THR A 5 -4.76 -11.83 -7.62
C THR A 5 -4.32 -11.43 -6.20
N ALA A 6 -4.77 -10.26 -5.73
CA ALA A 6 -4.55 -9.79 -4.37
C ALA A 6 -4.86 -10.88 -3.33
N LEU A 7 -4.10 -10.90 -2.22
CA LEU A 7 -4.26 -11.87 -1.12
C LEU A 7 -3.97 -13.34 -1.49
N THR A 8 -3.36 -13.59 -2.65
CA THR A 8 -2.87 -14.92 -3.06
C THR A 8 -1.35 -14.94 -3.17
N ALA A 9 -0.75 -16.12 -3.25
CA ALA A 9 0.69 -16.27 -3.47
C ALA A 9 1.18 -15.63 -4.79
N SER A 10 0.28 -15.40 -5.76
CA SER A 10 0.61 -14.79 -7.04
C SER A 10 0.46 -13.26 -7.05
N ALA A 11 0.03 -12.64 -5.95
CA ALA A 11 -0.40 -11.24 -5.90
C ALA A 11 0.64 -10.27 -6.49
N THR A 12 0.18 -9.39 -7.37
CA THR A 12 0.89 -8.15 -7.67
C THR A 12 0.61 -7.17 -6.53
N LYS A 13 1.68 -6.65 -5.91
CA LYS A 13 1.58 -5.78 -4.73
C LYS A 13 2.04 -4.36 -5.06
N ALA A 14 1.36 -3.36 -4.51
CA ALA A 14 1.73 -1.96 -4.59
C ALA A 14 1.84 -1.36 -3.19
N LEU A 15 2.99 -0.74 -2.89
CA LEU A 15 3.25 -0.02 -1.65
C LEU A 15 3.10 1.48 -1.91
N LEU A 16 2.20 2.16 -1.21
CA LEU A 16 2.00 3.60 -1.31
C LEU A 16 2.68 4.30 -0.13
N LEU A 17 3.78 5.01 -0.40
CA LEU A 17 4.45 5.87 0.58
C LEU A 17 3.80 7.26 0.56
N GLY A 18 2.85 7.47 1.46
CA GLY A 18 1.93 8.60 1.45
C GLY A 18 0.52 8.14 1.11
N SER A 19 -0.41 8.29 2.04
CA SER A 19 -1.75 7.70 2.01
C SER A 19 -2.86 8.76 2.10
N GLY A 20 -2.62 9.95 1.57
CA GLY A 20 -3.62 11.03 1.44
C GLY A 20 -4.73 10.72 0.42
N GLU A 21 -5.53 11.72 0.07
CA GLU A 21 -6.68 11.60 -0.84
C GLU A 21 -6.28 11.15 -2.25
N LEU A 22 -5.13 11.60 -2.76
CA LEU A 22 -4.61 11.13 -4.05
C LEU A 22 -4.22 9.64 -3.99
N GLY A 23 -3.57 9.25 -2.89
CA GLY A 23 -3.24 7.84 -2.63
C GLY A 23 -4.48 6.96 -2.56
N LYS A 24 -5.60 7.49 -2.04
CA LYS A 24 -6.86 6.77 -1.96
C LYS A 24 -7.45 6.45 -3.34
N GLU A 25 -7.45 7.40 -4.27
CA GLU A 25 -7.94 7.17 -5.64
C GLU A 25 -7.04 6.20 -6.43
N ILE A 26 -5.72 6.28 -6.22
CA ILE A 26 -4.77 5.31 -6.77
C ILE A 26 -5.05 3.92 -6.21
N ALA A 27 -5.23 3.81 -4.89
CA ALA A 27 -5.51 2.54 -4.24
C ALA A 27 -6.84 1.92 -4.71
N ILE A 28 -7.90 2.72 -4.90
CA ILE A 28 -9.18 2.27 -5.48
C ILE A 28 -8.95 1.74 -6.91
N SER A 29 -8.18 2.44 -7.73
CA SER A 29 -7.88 2.04 -9.11
C SER A 29 -7.11 0.72 -9.16
N LEU A 30 -6.12 0.55 -8.28
CA LEU A 30 -5.33 -0.68 -8.16
C LEU A 30 -6.17 -1.87 -7.69
N GLN A 31 -7.06 -1.66 -6.72
CA GLN A 31 -7.97 -2.71 -6.25
C GLN A 31 -8.97 -3.13 -7.31
N ARG A 32 -9.51 -2.19 -8.11
CA ARG A 32 -10.33 -2.51 -9.28
C ARG A 32 -9.60 -3.40 -10.28
N TYR A 33 -8.27 -3.36 -10.29
CA TYR A 33 -7.42 -4.19 -11.14
C TYR A 33 -6.89 -5.45 -10.45
N GLY A 34 -7.32 -5.72 -9.21
CA GLY A 34 -6.92 -6.91 -8.45
C GLY A 34 -5.53 -6.84 -7.83
N VAL A 35 -4.90 -5.67 -7.80
CA VAL A 35 -3.60 -5.45 -7.14
C VAL A 35 -3.80 -5.32 -5.63
N GLU A 36 -2.93 -5.96 -4.86
CA GLU A 36 -2.91 -5.82 -3.41
C GLU A 36 -2.24 -4.51 -3.02
N VAL A 37 -2.95 -3.67 -2.27
CA VAL A 37 -2.45 -2.35 -1.86
C VAL A 37 -2.03 -2.39 -0.40
N ILE A 38 -0.81 -1.90 -0.15
CA ILE A 38 -0.26 -1.64 1.18
C ILE A 38 -0.09 -0.12 1.32
N ALA A 39 -0.83 0.50 2.23
CA ALA A 39 -0.84 1.94 2.44
C ALA A 39 0.04 2.36 3.63
N VAL A 40 1.02 3.22 3.39
CA VAL A 40 1.95 3.71 4.42
C VAL A 40 1.75 5.20 4.62
N ASP A 41 1.70 5.63 5.88
CA ASP A 41 1.72 7.05 6.23
C ASP A 41 2.43 7.27 7.58
N ARG A 42 2.64 8.53 7.96
CA ARG A 42 3.21 8.92 9.25
C ARG A 42 2.20 8.94 10.40
N TYR A 43 0.93 8.68 10.11
CA TYR A 43 -0.17 8.69 11.08
C TYR A 43 -1.21 7.60 10.75
N PRO A 44 -1.98 7.11 11.75
CA PRO A 44 -3.01 6.12 11.52
C PRO A 44 -4.25 6.71 10.85
N ASN A 45 -5.03 5.85 10.18
CA ASN A 45 -6.28 6.20 9.51
C ASN A 45 -6.13 7.27 8.42
N ALA A 46 -4.99 7.28 7.73
CA ALA A 46 -4.83 8.11 6.54
C ALA A 46 -5.82 7.66 5.43
N PRO A 47 -6.30 8.57 4.55
CA PRO A 47 -7.37 8.28 3.60
C PRO A 47 -7.25 6.97 2.79
N ALA A 48 -6.06 6.62 2.29
CA ALA A 48 -5.84 5.39 1.53
C ALA A 48 -5.81 4.12 2.41
N GLN A 49 -5.47 4.25 3.70
CA GLN A 49 -5.46 3.13 4.65
C GLN A 49 -6.87 2.58 4.90
N HIS A 50 -7.91 3.39 4.72
CA HIS A 50 -9.30 2.96 4.89
C HIS A 50 -9.75 1.91 3.88
N ILE A 51 -9.09 1.85 2.72
CA ILE A 51 -9.47 0.92 1.66
C ILE A 51 -8.39 -0.12 1.39
N ALA A 52 -7.12 0.13 1.76
CA ALA A 52 -6.01 -0.80 1.54
C ALA A 52 -6.16 -2.15 2.28
N GLN A 53 -5.59 -3.22 1.72
CA GLN A 53 -5.58 -4.54 2.36
C GLN A 53 -4.71 -4.57 3.62
N ARG A 54 -3.61 -3.80 3.62
CA ARG A 54 -2.69 -3.66 4.75
C ARG A 54 -2.31 -2.19 4.90
N SER A 55 -2.04 -1.77 6.13
CA SER A 55 -1.54 -0.42 6.42
C SER A 55 -0.42 -0.43 7.44
N HIS A 56 0.51 0.51 7.30
CA HIS A 56 1.62 0.70 8.23
C HIS A 56 1.77 2.18 8.57
N VAL A 57 2.14 2.43 9.82
CA VAL A 57 2.44 3.78 10.31
C VAL A 57 3.92 3.84 10.66
N ILE A 58 4.71 4.53 9.84
CA ILE A 58 6.16 4.68 10.03
C ILE A 58 6.60 6.09 9.66
N ASP A 59 7.79 6.50 10.11
CA ASP A 59 8.47 7.64 9.52
C ASP A 59 9.00 7.26 8.14
N MET A 60 8.33 7.74 7.08
CA MET A 60 8.71 7.44 5.69
C MET A 60 10.01 8.12 5.26
N THR A 61 10.57 9.03 6.07
CA THR A 61 11.90 9.61 5.84
C THR A 61 13.03 8.74 6.42
N ASP A 62 12.70 7.75 7.27
CA ASP A 62 13.64 6.74 7.74
C ASP A 62 13.81 5.63 6.69
N ALA A 63 14.93 5.70 5.97
CA ALA A 63 15.28 4.72 4.94
C ALA A 63 15.42 3.29 5.49
N LYS A 64 15.79 3.11 6.77
CA LYS A 64 15.88 1.77 7.38
C LYS A 64 14.49 1.20 7.62
N ALA A 65 13.58 2.01 8.18
CA ALA A 65 12.19 1.61 8.40
C ALA A 65 11.50 1.21 7.09
N VAL A 66 11.67 2.01 6.02
CA VAL A 66 11.11 1.70 4.70
C VAL A 66 11.69 0.41 4.11
N LYS A 67 13.01 0.20 4.22
CA LYS A 67 13.65 -1.04 3.73
C LYS A 67 13.17 -2.28 4.48
N GLN A 68 12.98 -2.17 5.79
CA GLN A 68 12.44 -3.27 6.59
C GLN A 68 11.02 -3.63 6.12
N LEU A 69 10.16 -2.63 5.93
CA LEU A 69 8.81 -2.84 5.42
C LEU A 69 8.76 -3.49 4.02
N ILE A 70 9.67 -3.14 3.12
CA ILE A 70 9.72 -3.73 1.77
C ILE A 70 10.15 -5.21 1.81
N ALA A 71 10.91 -5.61 2.83
CA ALA A 71 11.39 -6.98 2.99
C ALA A 71 10.36 -7.94 3.61
N ASP A 72 9.28 -7.41 4.20
CA ASP A 72 8.18 -8.17 4.84
C ASP A 72 7.15 -8.73 3.83
#